data_AF-A0A531LHR0-F1
#
_entry.id   AF-A0A531LHR0-F1
#
_cell.length_a   1.000
_cell.length_b   1.000
_cell.length_c   1.000
_cell.angle_alpha   90.00
_cell.angle_beta   90.00
_cell.angle_gamma   90.00
#
_symmetry.space_group_name_H-M   'P 1'
#
loop_
_entity.id
_entity.type
_entity.pdbx_description
1 polymer ?
#
loop_
_entity_poly.entity_id
_entity_poly.type
_entity_poly.pdbx_seq_one_letter_code
_entity_poly.pdbx_strand_id
1 'polypeptide(L)'
;MKEKISLAMARRIALAAQGFADPRPGRTPDRRHLGRVLARTGLLQIDSVSAVVRAHYMPLYSRLGPYPLALLDNAAVTRKRKVFEYWAHEASFLPVETYPLMRWRMERAERGEEMYLS
;
A
#
# COMPACT_ATOMS: atom_id res chain seq x y z
N MET A 1 -25.90 19.93 1.73
CA MET A 1 -25.01 18.79 2.09
C MET A 1 -25.39 18.34 3.50
N LYS A 2 -25.46 17.04 3.82
CA LYS A 2 -25.65 16.63 5.23
C LYS A 2 -24.35 16.94 5.98
N GLU A 3 -24.40 17.87 6.93
CA GLU A 3 -23.24 18.29 7.73
C GLU A 3 -22.78 17.24 8.76
N LYS A 4 -23.58 16.20 9.01
CA LYS A 4 -23.28 15.12 9.96
C LYS A 4 -23.62 13.75 9.36
N ILE A 5 -22.75 12.77 9.60
CA ILE A 5 -22.94 11.35 9.24
C ILE A 5 -22.91 10.49 10.50
N SER A 6 -23.63 9.37 10.48
CA SER A 6 -23.56 8.40 11.58
C SER A 6 -22.24 7.63 11.56
N LEU A 7 -21.81 7.10 12.70
CA LEU A 7 -20.61 6.26 12.81
C LEU A 7 -20.65 5.06 11.85
N ALA A 8 -21.82 4.43 11.70
CA ALA A 8 -22.00 3.33 10.76
C ALA A 8 -21.77 3.76 9.31
N MET A 9 -22.21 4.97 8.94
CA MET A 9 -21.98 5.51 7.60
C MET A 9 -20.50 5.85 7.40
N ALA A 10 -19.86 6.52 8.35
CA ALA A 10 -18.44 6.85 8.29
C ALA A 10 -17.56 5.59 8.11
N ARG A 11 -17.85 4.52 8.85
CA ARG A 11 -17.17 3.22 8.70
C ARG A 11 -17.32 2.63 7.31
N ARG A 12 -18.54 2.62 6.75
CA ARG A 12 -18.77 2.11 5.39
C ARG A 12 -18.02 2.95 4.34
N ILE A 13 -18.02 4.27 4.48
CA ILE A 13 -17.26 5.16 3.59
C ILE A 13 -15.76 4.83 3.67
N ALA A 14 -15.20 4.71 4.88
CA ALA A 14 -13.79 4.39 5.06
C ALA A 14 -13.41 3.03 4.45
N LEU A 15 -14.22 1.98 4.71
CA LEU A 15 -13.99 0.64 4.15
C LEU A 15 -14.10 0.64 2.61
N ALA A 16 -15.12 1.31 2.06
CA ALA A 16 -15.31 1.41 0.61
C ALA A 16 -14.18 2.20 -0.06
N ALA A 17 -13.75 3.32 0.53
CA ALA A 17 -12.62 4.12 0.04
C ALA A 17 -11.32 3.30 0.03
N GLN A 18 -11.16 2.38 0.98
CA GLN A 18 -10.04 1.46 1.03
C GLN A 18 -10.17 0.24 0.10
N GLY A 19 -11.25 0.14 -0.69
CA GLY A 19 -11.45 -0.93 -1.68
C GLY A 19 -12.06 -2.23 -1.12
N PHE A 20 -12.56 -2.25 0.12
CA PHE A 20 -13.22 -3.45 0.68
C PHE A 20 -14.60 -3.72 0.08
N ALA A 21 -15.19 -2.75 -0.62
CA ALA A 21 -16.44 -2.92 -1.36
C ALA A 21 -16.21 -3.29 -2.84
N ASP A 22 -14.96 -3.32 -3.31
CA ASP A 22 -14.66 -3.69 -4.71
C ASP A 22 -14.87 -5.21 -4.88
N PRO A 23 -15.43 -5.68 -6.01
CA PRO A 23 -15.58 -7.10 -6.27
C PRO A 23 -14.21 -7.78 -6.38
N ARG A 24 -14.10 -8.99 -5.83
CA ARG A 24 -12.90 -9.81 -6.02
C ARG A 24 -12.73 -10.19 -7.48
N PRO A 25 -11.48 -10.39 -7.95
CA PRO A 25 -11.24 -10.82 -9.31
C PRO A 25 -11.82 -12.22 -9.56
N GLY A 26 -12.54 -12.42 -10.67
CA GLY A 26 -13.00 -13.74 -11.09
C GLY A 26 -11.91 -14.64 -11.68
N ARG A 27 -10.64 -14.24 -11.56
CA ARG A 27 -9.45 -14.91 -12.10
C ARG A 27 -8.25 -14.63 -11.18
N THR A 28 -7.15 -15.35 -11.38
CA THR A 28 -5.92 -15.12 -10.61
C THR A 28 -5.50 -13.64 -10.69
N PRO A 29 -5.28 -12.97 -9.55
CA PRO A 29 -4.91 -11.57 -9.53
C PRO A 29 -3.59 -11.30 -10.27
N ASP A 30 -3.57 -10.19 -11.01
CA ASP A 30 -2.45 -9.75 -11.85
C ASP A 30 -1.95 -8.35 -11.45
N ARG A 31 -0.97 -7.82 -12.19
CA ARG A 31 -0.37 -6.50 -11.92
C ARG A 31 -1.36 -5.34 -11.98
N ARG A 32 -2.45 -5.44 -12.75
CA ARG A 32 -3.50 -4.41 -12.78
C ARG A 32 -4.29 -4.41 -11.47
N HIS A 33 -4.54 -5.60 -10.90
CA HIS A 33 -5.22 -5.73 -9.61
C HIS A 33 -4.38 -5.14 -8.47
N LEU A 34 -3.08 -5.44 -8.45
CA LEU A 34 -2.13 -4.82 -7.53
C LEU A 34 -2.16 -3.29 -7.63
N GLY A 35 -2.08 -2.75 -8.86
CA GLY A 35 -2.14 -1.30 -9.10
C GLY A 35 -3.42 -0.65 -8.58
N ARG A 36 -4.57 -1.32 -8.71
CA ARG A 36 -5.84 -0.82 -8.14
C ARG A 36 -5.81 -0.76 -6.62
N VAL A 37 -5.30 -1.79 -5.96
CA VAL A 37 -5.18 -1.77 -4.49
C VAL A 37 -4.25 -0.65 -4.03
N LEU A 38 -3.07 -0.53 -4.64
CA LEU A 38 -2.11 0.52 -4.32
C LEU A 38 -2.70 1.93 -4.53
N ALA A 39 -3.49 2.14 -5.58
CA ALA A 39 -4.17 3.41 -5.81
C ALA A 39 -5.22 3.75 -4.74
N ARG A 40 -5.81 2.74 -4.08
CA ARG A 40 -6.77 2.93 -2.97
C ARG A 40 -6.06 3.16 -1.64
N THR A 41 -4.98 2.43 -1.37
CA THR A 41 -4.31 2.44 -0.05
C THR A 41 -3.19 3.45 0.05
N GLY A 42 -2.58 3.85 -1.07
CA GLY A 42 -1.48 4.81 -1.13
C GLY A 42 -0.13 4.28 -0.64
N LEU A 43 -0.12 3.28 0.24
CA LEU A 43 1.07 2.57 0.71
C LEU A 43 0.69 1.17 1.24
N LEU A 44 1.70 0.33 1.45
CA LEU A 44 1.64 -0.90 2.23
C LEU A 44 2.78 -0.87 3.25
N GLN A 45 2.49 -0.96 4.55
CA GLN A 45 3.53 -1.08 5.58
C GLN A 45 4.28 -2.41 5.41
N ILE A 46 5.61 -2.36 5.54
CA ILE A 46 6.49 -3.51 5.52
C ILE A 46 6.69 -3.94 6.96
N ASP A 47 6.30 -5.18 7.24
CA ASP A 47 6.49 -5.79 8.54
C ASP A 47 7.52 -6.93 8.45
N SER A 48 8.38 -7.03 9.45
CA SER A 48 9.35 -8.11 9.65
C SER A 48 8.75 -9.31 10.41
N VAL A 49 7.60 -9.13 11.07
CA VAL A 49 6.93 -10.19 11.82
C VAL A 49 6.24 -11.18 10.87
N SER A 50 6.48 -12.47 11.12
CA SER A 50 5.85 -13.58 10.42
C SER A 50 5.47 -14.68 11.42
N ALA A 51 4.21 -14.70 11.86
CA ALA A 51 3.69 -15.83 12.64
C ALA A 51 3.33 -17.04 11.74
N VAL A 52 2.91 -16.77 10.50
CA VAL A 52 2.59 -17.77 9.46
C VAL A 52 2.96 -17.23 8.09
N VAL A 53 2.66 -15.97 7.84
CA VAL A 53 3.01 -15.19 6.65
C VAL A 53 3.38 -13.77 7.09
N ARG A 54 4.26 -13.10 6.34
CA ARG A 54 4.61 -11.69 6.62
C ARG A 54 3.37 -10.81 6.51
N ALA A 55 3.15 -9.93 7.49
CA ALA A 55 1.91 -9.17 7.61
C ALA A 55 1.62 -8.27 6.38
N HIS A 56 2.68 -7.80 5.71
CA HIS A 56 2.58 -6.94 4.52
C HIS A 56 1.94 -7.59 3.28
N TYR A 57 1.72 -8.91 3.29
CA TYR A 57 0.94 -9.59 2.25
C TYR A 57 -0.58 -9.51 2.47
N MET A 58 -1.01 -9.32 3.73
CA MET A 58 -2.42 -9.37 4.12
C MET A 58 -3.28 -8.25 3.52
N PRO A 59 -2.80 -7.00 3.37
CA PRO A 59 -3.61 -5.94 2.75
C PRO A 59 -4.07 -6.28 1.33
N LEU A 60 -3.24 -6.97 0.53
CA LEU A 60 -3.62 -7.43 -0.80
C LEU A 60 -4.60 -8.60 -0.72
N TYR A 61 -4.31 -9.59 0.12
CA TYR A 61 -5.17 -10.75 0.31
C TYR A 61 -6.60 -10.35 0.71
N SER A 62 -6.75 -9.42 1.65
CA SER A 62 -8.07 -9.00 2.13
C SER A 62 -8.95 -8.33 1.06
N ARG A 63 -8.35 -7.82 -0.03
CA ARG A 63 -9.06 -7.17 -1.15
C ARG A 63 -9.19 -8.07 -2.38
N LEU A 64 -8.16 -8.85 -2.68
CA LEU A 64 -8.07 -9.64 -3.91
C LEU A 64 -8.42 -11.12 -3.70
N GLY A 65 -8.45 -11.60 -2.46
CA GLY A 65 -8.44 -13.02 -2.15
C GLY A 65 -7.05 -13.65 -2.38
N PRO A 66 -6.98 -14.98 -2.54
CA PRO A 66 -5.73 -15.68 -2.85
C PRO A 66 -5.06 -15.10 -4.10
N TYR A 67 -3.77 -14.79 -3.99
CA TYR A 67 -2.97 -14.28 -5.09
C TYR A 67 -1.54 -14.82 -5.01
N PRO A 68 -0.79 -14.85 -6.12
CA PRO A 68 0.62 -15.24 -6.08
C PRO A 68 1.43 -14.19 -5.32
N LEU A 69 2.08 -14.53 -4.20
CA LEU A 69 2.87 -13.56 -3.40
C LEU A 69 3.96 -12.87 -4.22
N ALA A 70 4.54 -13.61 -5.18
CA ALA A 70 5.49 -13.09 -6.17
C ALA A 70 4.97 -11.88 -6.95
N LEU A 71 3.65 -11.64 -6.99
CA LEU A 71 3.07 -10.42 -7.58
C LEU A 71 3.55 -9.15 -6.86
N LEU A 72 3.59 -9.18 -5.52
CA LEU A 72 4.08 -8.07 -4.70
C LEU A 72 5.60 -8.02 -4.75
N ASP A 73 6.28 -9.17 -4.57
CA ASP A 73 7.75 -9.20 -4.56
C ASP A 73 8.33 -8.68 -5.88
N ASN A 74 7.80 -9.12 -7.03
CA ASN A 74 8.22 -8.64 -8.35
C ASN A 74 7.90 -7.16 -8.57
N ALA A 75 6.88 -6.63 -7.90
CA ALA A 75 6.55 -5.21 -7.98
C ALA A 75 7.57 -4.32 -7.25
N ALA A 76 8.31 -4.86 -6.28
CA ALA A 76 9.38 -4.14 -5.58
C ALA A 76 10.73 -4.26 -6.32
N VAL A 77 11.08 -5.44 -6.83
CA VAL A 77 12.48 -5.72 -7.25
C VAL A 77 12.77 -5.64 -8.75
N THR A 78 11.75 -5.71 -9.62
CA THR A 78 11.98 -5.81 -11.08
C THR A 78 12.23 -4.46 -11.75
N ARG A 79 12.83 -4.45 -12.96
CA ARG A 79 12.98 -3.23 -13.80
C ARG A 79 11.66 -2.48 -14.04
N LYS A 80 10.52 -3.19 -14.01
CA LYS A 80 9.19 -2.61 -14.09
C LYS A 80 8.57 -2.46 -12.69
N ARG A 81 9.35 -2.02 -11.70
CA ARG A 81 8.86 -1.80 -10.32
C ARG A 81 7.61 -0.93 -10.32
N LYS A 82 6.67 -1.29 -9.45
CA LYS A 82 5.43 -0.55 -9.18
C LYS A 82 5.43 0.07 -7.79
N VAL A 83 6.30 -0.41 -6.92
CA VAL A 83 6.54 0.19 -5.61
C VAL A 83 8.03 0.42 -5.38
N PHE A 84 8.34 1.34 -4.48
CA PHE A 84 9.67 1.52 -3.90
C PHE A 84 9.57 1.48 -2.38
N GLU A 85 10.64 1.06 -1.71
CA GLU A 85 10.74 1.07 -0.26
C GLU A 85 11.10 2.48 0.20
N TYR A 86 10.35 3.00 1.17
CA TYR A 86 10.62 4.29 1.77
C TYR A 86 10.14 4.33 3.22
N TRP A 87 10.86 5.08 4.04
CA TRP A 87 10.47 5.34 5.41
C TRP A 87 9.41 6.46 5.44
N ALA A 88 8.13 6.06 5.32
CA ALA A 88 7.00 6.98 5.44
C ALA A 88 6.67 7.21 6.93
N HIS A 89 5.44 6.97 7.39
CA HIS A 89 5.21 6.88 8.84
C HIS A 89 6.02 5.72 9.47
N GLU A 90 6.33 4.67 8.69
CA GLU A 90 7.19 3.50 8.98
C GLU A 90 7.77 2.94 7.64
N ALA A 91 8.61 1.90 7.69
CA ALA A 91 9.08 1.19 6.48
C ALA A 91 7.90 0.71 5.63
N SER A 92 7.80 1.18 4.38
CA SER A 92 6.61 1.00 3.55
C SER A 92 6.95 0.81 2.06
N PHE A 93 6.13 0.02 1.36
CA PHE A 93 6.05 0.03 -0.09
C PHE A 93 5.11 1.15 -0.56
N LEU A 94 5.66 2.15 -1.25
CA LEU A 94 4.90 3.26 -1.85
C LEU A 94 4.83 3.09 -3.38
N PRO A 95 3.74 3.50 -4.05
CA PRO A 95 3.68 3.58 -5.50
C PRO A 95 4.85 4.40 -6.05
N VAL A 96 5.51 3.93 -7.11
CA VAL A 96 6.64 4.66 -7.73
C VAL A 96 6.27 6.06 -8.20
N GLU A 97 5.00 6.28 -8.53
CA GLU A 97 4.44 7.56 -8.92
C GLU A 97 4.48 8.59 -7.76
N THR A 98 4.59 8.14 -6.51
CA THR A 98 4.71 8.99 -5.31
C THR A 98 6.15 9.47 -5.09
N TYR A 99 7.14 8.88 -5.74
CA TYR A 99 8.56 9.22 -5.53
C TYR A 99 8.86 10.73 -5.68
N PRO A 100 8.40 11.43 -6.75
CA PRO A 100 8.66 12.87 -6.89
C PRO A 100 8.06 13.72 -5.77
N LEU A 101 6.94 13.26 -5.18
CA LEU A 101 6.26 13.96 -4.09
C LEU A 101 7.02 13.85 -2.75
N MET A 102 7.89 12.83 -2.62
CA MET A 102 8.67 12.57 -1.40
C MET A 102 10.07 13.17 -1.43
N ARG A 103 10.50 13.76 -2.56
CA ARG A 103 11.83 14.35 -2.76
C ARG A 103 12.25 15.30 -1.63
N TRP A 104 11.37 16.19 -1.22
CA TRP A 104 11.68 17.16 -0.15
C TRP A 104 11.98 16.50 1.20
N ARG A 105 11.33 15.38 1.54
CA ARG A 105 11.63 14.60 2.75
C ARG A 105 12.94 13.83 2.61
N MET A 106 13.16 13.23 1.44
CA MET A 106 14.43 12.57 1.14
C MET A 106 15.62 13.53 1.27
N GLU A 107 15.51 14.74 0.72
CA GLU A 107 16.52 15.79 0.84
C GLU A 107 16.74 16.24 2.30
N ARG A 108 15.69 16.30 3.12
CA ARG A 108 15.82 16.59 4.57
C ARG A 108 16.52 15.45 5.31
N ALA A 109 16.18 14.22 5.00
CA ALA A 109 16.80 13.04 5.58
C ALA A 109 18.30 12.98 5.24
N GLU A 110 18.68 13.27 3.99
CA GLU A 110 20.08 13.37 3.54
C GLU A 110 20.88 14.44 4.32
N ARG A 111 20.22 15.51 4.75
CA ARG A 111 20.82 16.56 5.61
C ARG A 111 20.80 16.23 7.10
N GLY A 112 20.29 15.06 7.50
CA GLY A 112 20.14 14.67 8.91
C GLY A 112 19.04 15.44 9.65
N GLU A 113 18.18 16.18 8.94
CA GLU A 113 17.07 16.95 9.51
C GLU A 113 15.81 16.11 9.74
N GLU A 114 15.88 14.83 9.38
CA GLU A 114 14.83 13.83 9.56
C GLU A 114 15.47 12.53 10.03
N MET A 115 14.98 12.00 11.15
CA MET A 115 15.63 10.96 11.97
C MET A 115 15.58 9.55 11.35
N TYR A 116 15.68 9.34 10.04
CA TYR A 116 15.42 7.99 9.48
C TYR A 116 16.29 7.61 8.27
N LEU A 117 17.60 7.79 8.39
CA LEU A 117 18.58 7.10 7.56
C LEU A 117 19.59 6.39 8.47
N SER A 118 19.55 5.07 8.49
CA SER A 118 20.65 4.19 8.87
C SER A 118 20.80 3.10 7.81
#